data_AF-A0A1K1XI70-F1
#
_entry.id   AF-A0A1K1XI70-F1
#
_cell.length_a   1.000
_cell.length_b   1.000
_cell.length_c   1.000
_cell.angle_alpha   90.00
_cell.angle_beta   90.00
_cell.angle_gamma   90.00
#
_symmetry.space_group_name_H-M   'P 1'
#
loop_
_entity.id
_entity.type
_entity.pdbx_description
1 polymer ?
#
loop_
_entity_poly.entity_id
_entity_poly.type
_entity_poly.pdbx_seq_one_letter_code
_entity_poly.pdbx_strand_id
1 'polypeptide(L)'
;MSSYHLIRHLEGSLQAVMELQPQEQMQHWRLMVKLIYAGEAAGEISFNLHNYSEDEARDLVHNITDHGFIMREIDDLLFGDSE
;
A
#
# COMPACT_ATOMS: atom_id res chain seq x y z
N MET A 1 12.00 -15.20 -4.37
CA MET A 1 11.92 -14.11 -3.35
C MET A 1 10.58 -14.23 -2.65
N SER A 2 10.51 -13.99 -1.34
CA SER A 2 9.24 -14.13 -0.58
C SER A 2 8.44 -12.83 -0.66
N SER A 3 7.16 -12.91 -1.03
CA SER A 3 6.23 -11.78 -0.93
C SER A 3 6.04 -11.41 0.54
N TYR A 4 5.98 -10.11 0.85
CA TYR A 4 5.75 -9.62 2.21
C TYR A 4 4.35 -9.06 2.33
N HIS A 5 3.62 -9.49 3.36
CA HIS A 5 2.21 -9.14 3.56
C HIS A 5 2.06 -8.50 4.94
N LEU A 6 1.51 -7.29 4.99
CA LEU A 6 1.27 -6.57 6.23
C LEU A 6 -0.16 -6.03 6.24
N ILE A 7 -0.91 -6.37 7.28
CA ILE A 7 -2.22 -5.78 7.51
C ILE A 7 -2.06 -4.72 8.59
N ARG A 8 -2.51 -3.51 8.30
CA ARG A 8 -2.45 -2.40 9.25
C ARG A 8 -3.80 -1.74 9.38
N HIS A 9 -4.14 -1.37 10.61
CA HIS A 9 -5.28 -0.53 10.88
C HIS A 9 -4.91 0.93 10.63
N LEU A 10 -5.68 1.64 9.82
CA LEU A 10 -5.47 3.07 9.54
C LEU A 10 -6.27 3.88 10.55
N GLU A 11 -7.56 4.08 10.31
CA GLU A 11 -8.48 4.85 11.16
C GLU A 11 -9.86 4.19 11.23
N GLY A 12 -10.52 4.28 12.39
CA GLY A 12 -11.91 3.84 12.56
C GLY A 12 -12.11 2.34 12.30
N SER A 13 -12.77 2.00 11.18
CA SER A 13 -12.96 0.61 10.68
C SER A 13 -12.22 0.36 9.36
N LEU A 14 -11.28 1.23 9.01
CA LEU A 14 -10.46 1.16 7.80
C LEU A 14 -9.17 0.38 8.07
N GLN A 15 -8.96 -0.66 7.28
CA GLN A 15 -7.77 -1.50 7.29
C GLN A 15 -7.10 -1.44 5.93
N ALA A 16 -5.77 -1.36 5.92
CA ALA A 16 -4.94 -1.48 4.73
C ALA A 16 -4.23 -2.83 4.75
N VAL A 17 -4.47 -3.63 3.73
CA VAL A 17 -3.72 -4.85 3.42
C VAL A 17 -2.66 -4.51 2.40
N MET A 18 -1.40 -4.58 2.81
CA MET A 18 -0.25 -4.23 1.99
C MET A 18 0.47 -5.51 1.56
N GLU A 19 0.73 -5.63 0.27
CA GLU A 19 1.43 -6.75 -0.35
C GLU A 19 2.63 -6.23 -1.15
N LEU A 20 3.83 -6.60 -0.72
CA LEU A 20 5.09 -6.30 -1.39
C LEU A 20 5.48 -7.48 -2.27
N GLN A 21 5.50 -7.23 -3.57
CA GLN A 21 5.84 -8.20 -4.60
C GLN A 21 7.13 -7.78 -5.29
N PRO A 22 8.21 -8.57 -5.17
CA PRO A 22 9.44 -8.32 -5.90
C PRO A 22 9.23 -8.58 -7.40
N GLN A 23 9.60 -7.63 -8.26
CA GLN A 23 9.52 -7.78 -9.71
C GLN A 23 10.90 -8.18 -10.23
N GLU A 24 11.11 -9.51 -10.34
CA GLU A 24 12.41 -10.13 -10.64
C GLU A 24 13.07 -9.63 -11.94
N GLN A 25 12.27 -9.18 -12.92
CA GLN A 25 12.81 -8.72 -14.21
C GLN A 25 13.39 -7.31 -14.19
N MET A 26 13.02 -6.47 -13.23
CA MET A 26 13.23 -5.02 -13.35
C MET A 26 13.80 -4.38 -12.09
N GLN A 27 14.31 -5.15 -11.13
CA GLN A 27 14.92 -4.67 -9.89
C GLN A 27 14.06 -3.60 -9.18
N HIS A 28 12.74 -3.79 -9.19
CA HIS A 28 11.82 -2.92 -8.48
C HIS A 28 10.82 -3.75 -7.69
N TRP A 29 10.18 -3.09 -6.73
CA TRP A 29 9.13 -3.70 -5.92
C TRP A 29 7.79 -3.13 -6.34
N ARG A 30 6.76 -3.96 -6.33
CA ARG A 30 5.38 -3.49 -6.43
C ARG A 30 4.75 -3.58 -5.06
N LEU A 31 4.24 -2.47 -4.57
CA LEU A 31 3.42 -2.39 -3.38
C LEU A 31 1.95 -2.35 -3.81
N MET A 32 1.18 -3.38 -3.47
CA MET A 32 -0.28 -3.35 -3.53
C MET A 32 -0.81 -2.94 -2.16
N VAL A 33 -1.79 -2.05 -2.15
CA VAL A 33 -2.53 -1.64 -0.96
C VAL A 33 -4.01 -1.86 -1.24
N LYS A 34 -4.63 -2.80 -0.52
CA LYS A 34 -6.08 -3.03 -0.55
C LYS A 34 -6.69 -2.44 0.70
N LEU A 35 -7.67 -1.58 0.52
CA LEU A 35 -8.40 -0.93 1.61
C LEU A 35 -9.65 -1.73 1.89
N ILE A 36 -9.88 -2.02 3.17
CA ILE A 36 -11.04 -2.72 3.67
C ILE A 36 -11.72 -1.79 4.66
N TYR A 37 -12.96 -1.39 4.39
CA TYR A 37 -13.75 -0.54 5.28
C TYR A 37 -14.97 -1.33 5.76
N ALA A 38 -15.15 -1.42 7.09
CA ALA A 38 -16.27 -2.13 7.71
C ALA A 38 -16.42 -3.60 7.25
N GLY A 39 -15.31 -4.24 6.86
CA GLY A 39 -15.27 -5.64 6.38
C GLY A 39 -15.50 -5.80 4.89
N GLU A 40 -15.73 -4.72 4.14
CA GLU A 40 -15.89 -4.74 2.68
C GLU A 40 -14.69 -4.11 1.99
N ALA A 41 -14.37 -4.58 0.77
CA ALA A 41 -13.30 -4.00 -0.02
C ALA A 41 -13.70 -2.58 -0.46
N ALA A 42 -13.00 -1.58 0.07
CA ALA A 42 -13.23 -0.17 -0.22
C ALA A 42 -12.50 0.29 -1.49
N GLY A 43 -11.34 -0.32 -1.79
CA GLY A 43 -10.57 -0.01 -2.99
C GLY A 43 -9.23 -0.74 -3.03
N GLU A 44 -8.56 -0.70 -4.17
CA GLU A 44 -7.16 -1.13 -4.29
C GLU A 44 -6.34 -0.09 -5.04
N ILE A 45 -5.10 0.11 -4.61
CA ILE A 45 -4.11 0.94 -5.29
C ILE A 45 -2.78 0.22 -5.31
N SER A 46 -2.00 0.44 -6.37
CA SER A 46 -0.68 -0.15 -6.51
C SER A 46 0.37 0.89 -6.84
N PHE A 47 1.54 0.77 -6.22
CA PHE A 47 2.67 1.64 -6.38
C PHE A 47 3.88 0.84 -6.87
N ASN A 48 4.57 1.36 -7.87
CA ASN A 48 5.83 0.79 -8.32
C ASN A 48 6.97 1.51 -7.62
N LEU A 49 7.65 0.79 -6.72
CA LEU A 49 8.80 1.24 -5.95
C LEU A 49 10.07 0.99 -6.76
N HIS A 50 10.31 1.85 -7.75
CA HIS A 50 11.52 1.80 -8.58
C HIS A 50 12.76 2.17 -7.76
N ASN A 51 13.81 1.35 -7.87
CA ASN A 51 15.09 1.59 -7.21
C ASN A 51 15.05 1.50 -5.67
N TYR A 52 14.00 0.89 -5.10
CA TYR A 52 13.92 0.56 -3.68
C TYR A 52 14.62 -0.76 -3.40
N SER A 53 15.41 -0.79 -2.33
CA SER A 53 15.92 -2.04 -1.75
C SER A 53 14.80 -2.80 -1.02
N GLU A 54 14.98 -4.10 -0.74
CA GLU A 54 14.02 -4.87 0.06
C GLU A 54 13.74 -4.20 1.42
N ASP A 55 14.81 -3.73 2.07
CA ASP A 55 14.75 -3.07 3.37
C ASP A 55 13.97 -1.75 3.32
N GLU A 56 14.25 -0.90 2.33
CA GLU A 56 13.53 0.35 2.11
C GLU A 56 12.06 0.13 1.77
N ALA A 57 11.76 -0.89 0.94
CA ALA A 57 10.40 -1.23 0.60
C ALA A 57 9.63 -1.70 1.84
N ARG A 58 10.26 -2.53 2.69
CA ARG A 58 9.68 -2.96 3.97
C ARG A 58 9.49 -1.80 4.92
N ASP A 59 10.48 -0.92 5.07
CA ASP A 59 10.37 0.26 5.92
C ASP A 59 9.21 1.16 5.47
N LEU A 60 9.07 1.39 4.16
CA LEU A 60 7.95 2.14 3.59
C LEU A 60 6.60 1.51 3.93
N VAL A 61 6.46 0.19 3.87
CA VAL A 61 5.23 -0.51 4.27
C VAL A 61 4.99 -0.42 5.78
N HIS A 62 6.05 -0.45 6.58
CA HIS A 62 6.00 -0.22 8.02
C HIS A 62 5.75 1.23 8.42
N ASN A 63 6.01 2.20 7.55
CA ASN A 63 5.84 3.63 7.79
C ASN A 63 4.89 4.26 6.76
N ILE A 64 3.97 3.48 6.18
CA ILE A 64 3.09 3.94 5.11
C ILE A 64 2.23 5.14 5.52
N THR A 65 1.87 5.21 6.80
CA THR A 65 1.10 6.31 7.41
C THR A 65 1.92 7.61 7.53
N ASP A 66 3.25 7.51 7.54
CA ASP A 66 4.17 8.65 7.54
C ASP A 66 4.43 9.15 6.10
N HIS A 67 4.21 8.29 5.10
CA HIS A 67 4.30 8.65 3.69
C HIS A 67 3.08 9.47 3.24
N GLY A 68 3.17 10.80 3.40
CA GLY A 68 2.10 11.74 3.04
C GLY A 68 1.61 11.64 1.59
N PHE A 69 2.46 11.24 0.63
CA PHE A 69 2.03 10.98 -0.75
C PHE A 69 1.10 9.76 -0.83
N ILE A 70 1.50 8.63 -0.25
CA ILE A 70 0.69 7.40 -0.30
C ILE A 70 -0.62 7.59 0.46
N MET A 71 -0.57 8.22 1.63
CA MET A 71 -1.76 8.57 2.41
C MET A 71 -2.71 9.48 1.61
N ARG A 72 -2.17 10.45 0.87
CA ARG A 72 -2.99 11.31 0.00
C ARG A 72 -3.66 10.51 -1.12
N GLU A 73 -2.94 9.61 -1.77
CA GLU A 73 -3.52 8.77 -2.84
C GLU A 73 -4.57 7.80 -2.29
N ILE A 74 -4.39 7.31 -1.06
CA ILE A 74 -5.40 6.50 -0.34
C ILE A 74 -6.65 7.34 -0.04
N ASP A 75 -6.47 8.58 0.43
CA ASP A 75 -7.56 9.51 0.72
C ASP A 75 -8.33 9.87 -0.57
N ASP A 76 -7.61 10.17 -1.65
CA ASP A 76 -8.19 10.43 -2.98
C ASP A 76 -8.92 9.20 -3.53
N LEU A 77 -8.41 7.98 -3.33
CA LEU A 77 -9.14 6.77 -3.73
C LEU A 77 -10.45 6.58 -2.96
N LEU A 78 -10.47 6.91 -1.67
CA LEU A 78 -11.64 6.73 -0.80
C LEU A 78 -12.69 7.85 -0.95
N PHE A 79 -12.25 9.07 -1.21
CA PHE A 79 -13.09 10.27 -1.19
C PHE A 79 -13.16 11.01 -2.53
N GLY A 80 -12.23 10.73 -3.45
CA GLY A 80 -12.08 11.41 -4.74
C GLY A 80 -12.94 10.84 -5.87
N ASP A 81 -13.46 9.62 -5.77
CA ASP A 81 -14.50 9.12 -6.68
C ASP A 81 -15.88 9.63 -6.22
N SER A 82 -16.09 10.94 -6.36
CA SER A 82 -17.37 11.63 -6.22
C SER A 82 -17.62 12.48 -7.46
N GLU A 83 -17.71 11.83 -8.64
CA GLU A 83 -18.29 12.41 -9.86
C GLU A 83 -19.42 11.52 -10.41
#